data_AF-A0A645GG89-F1
#
_entry.id   AF-A0A645GG89-F1
#
_cell.length_a   1.000
_cell.length_b   1.000
_cell.length_c   1.000
_cell.angle_alpha   90.00
_cell.angle_beta   90.00
_cell.angle_gamma   90.00
#
_symmetry.space_group_name_H-M   'P 1'
#
loop_
_entity.id
_entity.type
_entity.pdbx_description
1 polymer ?
#
loop_
_entity_poly.entity_id
_entity_poly.type
_entity_poly.pdbx_seq_one_letter_code
_entity_poly.pdbx_strand_id
1 'polypeptide(L)'
;MTLAHYTTAQFFVQGNFEWWDSLSDKEKEVLLKAGADAAESIRGSIADSEDKAYNVIKDGGVEIYALNDEERAAFVKATESVRSEFMQQTGEISHKLMEILESID
;
A
#
# COMPACT_ATOMS: atom_id res chain seq x y z
N MET A 1 -11.85 12.72 -12.95
CA MET A 1 -11.18 11.70 -12.12
C MET A 1 -11.47 12.01 -10.67
N THR A 2 -11.87 11.01 -9.88
CA THR A 2 -12.10 11.18 -8.43
C THR A 2 -10.89 10.69 -7.64
N LEU A 3 -10.36 11.53 -6.76
CA LEU A 3 -9.34 11.14 -5.78
C LEU A 3 -10.02 10.46 -4.59
N ALA A 4 -10.07 9.14 -4.61
CA ALA A 4 -10.75 8.35 -3.58
C ALA A 4 -9.82 7.84 -2.47
N HIS A 5 -8.49 7.90 -2.65
CA HIS A 5 -7.48 7.52 -1.64
C HIS A 5 -7.79 6.20 -0.91
N TYR A 6 -8.24 5.18 -1.64
CA TYR A 6 -8.73 3.93 -1.08
C TYR A 6 -7.68 2.81 -1.02
N THR A 7 -6.49 3.06 -1.57
CA THR A 7 -5.36 2.12 -1.56
C THR A 7 -4.04 2.87 -1.69
N THR A 8 -2.94 2.18 -1.42
CA THR A 8 -1.56 2.65 -1.62
C THR A 8 -0.76 1.58 -2.36
N ALA A 9 0.21 1.98 -3.17
CA ALA A 9 1.08 1.03 -3.85
C ALA A 9 1.98 0.30 -2.83
N GLN A 10 2.01 -1.02 -2.91
CA GLN A 10 2.84 -1.88 -2.07
C GLN A 10 3.65 -2.82 -2.95
N PHE A 11 4.94 -2.96 -2.62
CA PHE A 11 5.87 -3.82 -3.36
C PHE A 11 6.59 -4.74 -2.37
N PHE A 12 6.72 -6.01 -2.76
CA PHE A 12 7.42 -7.01 -1.99
C PHE A 12 8.53 -7.61 -2.84
N VAL A 13 9.75 -7.61 -2.31
CA VAL A 13 10.85 -8.39 -2.87
C VAL A 13 10.91 -9.70 -2.10
N GLN A 14 10.80 -10.82 -2.82
CA GLN A 14 10.80 -12.15 -2.24
C GLN A 14 12.02 -12.93 -2.74
N GLY A 15 12.68 -13.63 -1.82
CA GLY A 15 13.78 -14.53 -2.11
C GLY A 15 13.36 -15.98 -1.89
N ASN A 16 14.00 -16.90 -2.62
CA ASN A 16 13.85 -18.33 -2.37
C ASN A 16 14.56 -18.72 -1.05
N PHE A 17 13.95 -19.61 -0.26
CA PHE A 17 14.49 -20.02 1.04
C PHE A 17 15.83 -20.76 0.94
N GLU A 18 16.01 -21.68 0.00
CA GLU A 18 17.27 -22.41 -0.17
C GLU A 18 18.42 -21.46 -0.49
N TRP A 19 18.19 -20.49 -1.38
CA TRP A 19 19.15 -19.43 -1.66
C TRP A 19 19.42 -18.59 -0.41
N TRP A 20 18.38 -18.11 0.27
CA TRP A 20 18.53 -17.26 1.46
C TRP A 20 19.31 -17.96 2.57
N ASP A 21 18.99 -19.22 2.82
CA ASP A 21 19.62 -20.02 3.88
C ASP A 21 21.08 -20.37 3.55
N SER A 22 21.44 -20.43 2.26
CA SER A 22 22.83 -20.63 1.82
C SER A 22 23.76 -19.44 2.11
N LEU A 23 23.20 -18.24 2.35
CA LEU A 23 23.98 -17.02 2.60
C LEU A 23 24.54 -16.97 4.03
N SER A 24 25.73 -16.38 4.16
CA SER A 24 26.30 -16.03 5.46
C SER A 24 25.49 -14.94 6.16
N ASP A 25 25.63 -14.85 7.49
CA ASP A 25 24.94 -13.81 8.29
C ASP A 25 25.29 -12.39 7.81
N LYS A 26 26.54 -12.17 7.40
CA LYS A 26 27.00 -10.88 6.85
C LYS A 26 26.32 -10.55 5.52
N GLU A 27 26.13 -11.52 4.63
CA GLU A 27 25.42 -11.30 3.36
C GLU A 27 23.94 -11.02 3.60
N LYS A 28 23.31 -11.75 4.53
CA LYS A 28 21.93 -11.49 4.96
C LYS A 28 21.77 -10.07 5.50
N GLU A 29 22.68 -9.63 6.37
CA GLU A 29 22.67 -8.27 6.92
C GLU A 29 22.77 -7.20 5.82
N VAL A 30 23.69 -7.37 4.87
CA VAL A 30 23.84 -6.45 3.73
C VAL A 30 22.55 -6.39 2.90
N LEU A 31 21.93 -7.52 2.62
CA LEU A 31 20.68 -7.58 1.85
C LEU A 31 19.51 -6.93 2.59
N LEU A 32 19.38 -7.16 3.90
CA LEU A 32 18.35 -6.54 4.73
C LEU A 32 18.54 -5.02 4.76
N LYS A 33 19.77 -4.55 4.92
CA LYS A 33 20.08 -3.11 4.85
C LYS A 33 19.73 -2.53 3.48
N ALA A 34 20.17 -3.17 2.40
CA ALA A 34 19.85 -2.72 1.04
C ALA A 34 18.34 -2.68 0.80
N GLY A 35 17.58 -3.65 1.32
CA GLY A 35 16.12 -3.67 1.26
C GLY A 35 15.48 -2.49 2.01
N ALA A 36 15.97 -2.17 3.21
CA ALA A 36 15.49 -1.02 3.98
C ALA A 36 15.80 0.33 3.28
N ASP A 37 17.04 0.51 2.81
CA ASP A 37 17.47 1.71 2.10
C ASP A 37 16.66 1.88 0.79
N ALA A 38 16.39 0.79 0.08
CA ALA A 38 15.55 0.79 -1.12
C ALA A 38 14.09 1.14 -0.79
N ALA A 39 13.52 0.59 0.28
CA ALA A 39 12.15 0.88 0.69
C ALA A 39 11.96 2.38 1.02
N GLU A 40 12.93 3.00 1.71
CA GLU A 40 12.92 4.44 1.98
C GLU A 40 13.00 5.25 0.69
N SER A 41 13.96 4.94 -0.20
CA SER A 41 14.15 5.65 -1.46
C SER A 41 12.93 5.54 -2.40
N ILE A 42 12.29 4.37 -2.45
CA ILE A 42 11.14 4.12 -3.32
C ILE A 42 9.91 4.89 -2.83
N ARG A 43 9.69 5.01 -1.51
CA ARG A 43 8.55 5.78 -0.97
C ARG A 43 8.57 7.23 -1.42
N GLY A 44 9.73 7.89 -1.37
CA GLY A 44 9.88 9.26 -1.89
C GLY A 44 9.62 9.34 -3.40
N SER A 45 10.18 8.38 -4.16
CA SER A 45 10.02 8.34 -5.62
C SER A 45 8.56 8.10 -6.05
N ILE A 46 7.79 7.32 -5.28
CA ILE A 46 6.36 7.09 -5.53
C ILE A 46 5.59 8.39 -5.33
N ALA A 47 5.80 9.11 -4.23
CA ALA A 47 5.12 10.37 -3.97
C ALA A 47 5.38 11.39 -5.09
N ASP A 48 6.65 11.55 -5.49
CA ASP A 48 7.04 12.41 -6.61
C ASP A 48 6.39 12.00 -7.93
N SER A 49 6.24 10.69 -8.16
CA SER A 49 5.62 10.15 -9.37
C SER A 49 4.10 10.36 -9.38
N GLU A 50 3.44 10.20 -8.24
CA GLU A 50 2.01 10.45 -8.08
C GLU A 50 1.68 11.92 -8.31
N ASP A 51 2.48 12.85 -7.77
CA ASP A 51 2.33 14.29 -7.99
C ASP A 51 2.52 14.68 -9.46
N LYS A 52 3.52 14.09 -10.13
CA LYS A 52 3.71 14.29 -11.57
C LYS A 52 2.52 13.77 -12.37
N ALA A 53 2.04 12.56 -12.07
CA ALA A 53 0.90 11.96 -12.76
C ALA A 53 -0.37 12.80 -12.56
N TYR A 54 -0.60 13.30 -11.34
CA TYR A 54 -1.69 14.21 -11.03
C TYR A 54 -1.67 15.45 -11.94
N ASN A 55 -0.51 16.12 -12.04
CA ASN A 55 -0.37 17.33 -12.85
C ASN A 55 -0.56 17.05 -14.34
N VAL A 56 -0.03 15.94 -14.86
CA VAL A 56 -0.26 15.52 -16.26
C VAL A 56 -1.75 15.36 -16.56
N ILE A 57 -2.51 14.73 -15.65
CA ILE A 57 -3.95 14.50 -15.83
C ILE A 57 -4.71 15.84 -15.78
N LYS A 58 -4.38 16.70 -14.81
CA LYS A 58 -4.99 18.04 -14.67
C LYS A 58 -4.71 18.93 -15.88
N ASP A 59 -3.46 19.01 -16.32
CA ASP A 59 -3.03 19.82 -17.46
C ASP A 59 -3.59 19.28 -18.79
N GLY A 60 -3.90 17.98 -18.84
CA GLY A 60 -4.66 17.34 -19.91
C GLY A 60 -6.15 17.73 -19.95
N GLY A 61 -6.62 18.57 -19.02
CA GLY A 61 -8.00 19.07 -18.99
C GLY A 61 -9.01 18.14 -18.32
N VAL A 62 -8.55 17.11 -17.60
CA VAL A 62 -9.44 16.22 -16.83
C VAL A 62 -9.88 16.94 -15.56
N GLU A 63 -11.19 17.02 -15.33
CA GLU A 63 -11.74 17.52 -14.08
C GLU A 63 -11.35 16.60 -12.92
N ILE A 64 -10.74 17.17 -11.88
CA ILE A 64 -10.32 16.45 -10.68
C ILE A 64 -11.30 16.74 -9.55
N TYR A 65 -11.90 15.69 -9.00
CA TYR A 65 -12.79 15.77 -7.85
C TYR A 65 -12.15 15.11 -6.63
N ALA A 66 -12.12 15.81 -5.50
CA ALA A 66 -11.69 15.26 -4.22
C ALA A 66 -12.92 15.09 -3.31
N LEU A 67 -13.06 13.91 -2.71
CA LEU A 67 -14.16 13.64 -1.79
C LEU A 67 -14.03 14.54 -0.54
N ASN A 68 -15.15 15.12 -0.11
CA ASN A 68 -15.22 15.70 1.23
C ASN A 68 -15.40 14.61 2.31
N ASP A 69 -15.44 15.01 3.59
CA ASP A 69 -15.53 14.07 4.71
C ASP A 69 -16.80 13.21 4.69
N GLU A 70 -17.95 13.79 4.33
CA GLU A 70 -19.23 13.08 4.27
C GLU A 70 -19.25 12.06 3.13
N GLU A 71 -18.73 12.44 1.97
CA GLU A 71 -18.60 11.57 0.80
C GLU A 71 -17.57 10.48 1.04
N ARG A 72 -16.48 10.79 1.75
CA ARG A 72 -15.48 9.79 2.15
C ARG A 72 -16.09 8.78 3.10
N ALA A 73 -16.85 9.22 4.11
CA ALA A 73 -17.56 8.31 5.01
C ALA A 73 -18.58 7.44 4.26
N ALA A 74 -19.33 8.03 3.32
CA ALA A 74 -20.25 7.29 2.46
C ALA A 74 -19.53 6.25 1.59
N PHE A 75 -18.37 6.60 1.02
CA PHE A 75 -17.54 5.70 0.23
C PHE A 75 -16.98 4.54 1.06
N VAL A 76 -16.46 4.82 2.26
CA VAL A 76 -15.97 3.78 3.18
C VAL A 76 -17.09 2.81 3.55
N LYS A 77 -18.27 3.33 3.89
CA LYS A 77 -19.44 2.48 4.20
C LYS A 77 -19.90 1.66 2.99
N ALA A 78 -19.93 2.27 1.80
CA ALA A 78 -20.33 1.58 0.56
C ALA A 78 -19.35 0.47 0.16
N THR A 79 -18.10 0.52 0.64
CA THR A 79 -17.05 -0.46 0.33
C THR A 79 -16.77 -1.44 1.47
N GLU A 80 -17.54 -1.37 2.57
CA GLU A 80 -17.34 -2.19 3.77
C GLU A 80 -17.43 -3.69 3.48
N SER A 81 -18.28 -4.10 2.52
CA SER A 81 -18.43 -5.50 2.13
C SER A 81 -17.14 -6.12 1.59
N VAL A 82 -16.26 -5.32 0.98
CA VAL A 82 -14.97 -5.80 0.45
C VAL A 82 -14.10 -6.33 1.60
N ARG A 83 -14.10 -5.64 2.75
CA ARG A 83 -13.32 -6.06 3.93
C ARG A 83 -13.93 -7.29 4.59
N SER A 84 -15.25 -7.35 4.72
CA SER A 84 -15.92 -8.49 5.34
C SER A 84 -15.84 -9.76 4.48
N GLU A 85 -15.95 -9.64 3.15
CA GLU A 85 -15.72 -10.74 2.22
C GLU A 85 -14.28 -11.24 2.26
N PHE A 86 -13.29 -10.33 2.31
CA PHE A 86 -11.89 -10.70 2.50
C PHE A 86 -11.70 -11.51 3.79
N MET A 87 -12.21 -11.02 4.93
CA MET A 87 -12.13 -11.74 6.20
C MET A 87 -12.78 -13.13 6.16
N GLN A 88 -13.91 -13.27 5.48
CA GLN A 88 -14.59 -14.55 5.32
C GLN A 88 -13.75 -15.56 4.53
N GLN A 89 -13.03 -15.10 3.51
CA GLN A 89 -12.24 -15.95 2.61
C GLN A 89 -10.89 -16.37 3.20
N THR A 90 -10.26 -15.52 4.02
CA THR A 90 -8.89 -15.74 4.52
C THR A 90 -8.80 -16.20 5.97
N GLY A 91 -9.91 -16.29 6.69
CA GLY A 91 -10.00 -16.95 8.00
C GLY A 91 -9.35 -16.16 9.14
N GLU A 92 -8.73 -16.86 10.10
CA GLU A 92 -8.25 -16.25 11.36
C GLU A 92 -7.17 -15.16 11.14
N ILE A 93 -6.30 -15.33 10.14
CA ILE A 93 -5.21 -14.39 9.86
C ILE A 93 -5.73 -13.02 9.47
N SER A 94 -6.77 -12.95 8.63
CA SER A 94 -7.37 -11.66 8.25
C SER A 94 -8.09 -10.97 9.39
N HIS A 95 -8.69 -11.72 10.32
CA HIS A 95 -9.30 -11.12 11.50
C HIS A 95 -8.23 -10.41 12.34
N LYS A 96 -7.10 -11.07 12.60
CA LYS A 96 -5.96 -10.45 13.28
C LYS A 96 -5.38 -9.26 12.52
N LEU A 97 -5.29 -9.32 11.20
CA LEU A 97 -4.84 -8.19 10.39
C LEU A 97 -5.78 -7.00 10.50
N MET A 98 -7.10 -7.23 10.51
CA MET A 98 -8.10 -6.17 10.68
C MET A 98 -8.05 -5.56 12.08
N GLU A 99 -7.90 -6.37 13.13
CA GLU A 99 -7.68 -5.88 14.50
C GLU A 99 -6.42 -5.01 14.61
N ILE A 100 -5.33 -5.41 13.94
CA ILE A 100 -4.11 -4.60 13.88
C ILE A 100 -4.40 -3.28 13.18
N LEU A 101 -5.05 -3.30 12.00
CA LEU A 101 -5.36 -2.08 11.25
C LEU A 101 -6.19 -1.09 12.09
N GLU A 102 -7.22 -1.57 12.80
CA GLU A 102 -8.06 -0.76 13.68
C GLU A 102 -7.31 -0.17 14.88
N SER A 103 -6.11 -0.69 15.21
CA SER A 103 -5.27 -0.18 16.29
C SER A 103 -4.25 0.89 15.88
N ILE A 104 -4.09 1.13 14.58
CA ILE A 104 -3.13 2.12 14.02
C ILE A 104 -3.82 3.39 13.53
N ASP A 105 -5.16 3.41 13.48
CA ASP A 105 -6.00 4.60 13.27
C ASP A 105 -6.22 5.37 14.59
#